data_AF-A0A4Z0ZY29-F1
#
_entry.id   AF-A0A4Z0ZY29-F1
#
_cell.length_a   1.000
_cell.length_b   1.000
_cell.length_c   1.000
_cell.angle_alpha   90.00
_cell.angle_beta   90.00
_cell.angle_gamma   90.00
#
_symmetry.space_group_name_H-M   'P 1'
#
loop_
_entity.id
_entity.type
_entity.pdbx_description
1 polymer ?
#
loop_
_entity_poly.entity_id
_entity_poly.type
_entity_poly.pdbx_seq_one_letter_code
_entity_poly.pdbx_strand_id
1 'polypeptide(L)'
;MLPKILDENILPMISQARITQELGTVKEHLPIWMVDRLAKKRNISEDESSEMVVTILEVFSKMWILSLKYQLTHVLGFFVTYVFNQYRNRFRKSEIPESGELYLQLWNYEVPANEEDPYEEKLGLLKEKLETLPALTALVLSLQFDLPMKQNTRQYLLWKLRENHLDTDCFFREWEERRNEQREMIQRLTVMITRYTRKLYECTDANRRSWYGKQKKIWMLRRSRALDRSFFSEREIAKALGITRKAVRNLLSQGKHELRKVGKDLLHSA
;
A
#
# COMPACT_ATOMS: atom_id res chain seq x y z
N MET A 1 13.86 26.73 -27.65
CA MET A 1 12.40 26.91 -27.55
C MET A 1 11.80 25.70 -26.84
N LEU A 2 10.91 25.89 -25.86
CA LEU A 2 10.22 24.78 -25.19
C LEU A 2 9.11 24.22 -26.09
N PRO A 3 8.94 22.88 -26.17
CA PRO A 3 7.89 22.28 -26.99
C PRO A 3 6.51 22.72 -26.50
N LYS A 4 5.62 23.08 -27.44
CA LYS A 4 4.20 23.31 -27.15
C LYS A 4 3.54 21.94 -26.94
N ILE A 5 3.00 21.74 -25.75
CA ILE A 5 2.25 20.53 -25.38
C ILE A 5 0.85 21.01 -25.02
N LEU A 6 -0.14 20.44 -25.69
CA LEU A 6 -1.55 20.64 -25.37
C LEU A 6 -1.99 19.39 -24.62
N ASP A 7 -2.35 19.55 -23.35
CA ASP A 7 -2.96 18.49 -22.55
C ASP A 7 -4.23 19.06 -21.93
N GLU A 8 -5.37 18.53 -22.39
CA GLU A 8 -6.71 19.09 -22.15
C GLU A 8 -7.11 19.05 -20.67
N ASN A 9 -6.49 18.19 -19.86
CA ASN A 9 -6.84 18.03 -18.45
C ASN A 9 -5.92 18.82 -17.52
N ILE A 10 -4.61 18.83 -17.77
CA ILE A 10 -3.62 19.45 -16.86
C ILE A 10 -3.47 20.96 -17.09
N LEU A 11 -3.58 21.43 -18.33
CA LEU A 11 -3.41 22.85 -18.65
C LEU A 11 -4.48 23.75 -18.01
N PRO A 12 -5.79 23.38 -18.03
CA PRO A 12 -6.82 24.16 -17.33
C PRO A 12 -6.62 24.18 -15.81
N MET A 13 -6.16 23.07 -15.21
CA MET A 13 -5.85 23.02 -13.78
C MET A 13 -4.72 23.98 -13.40
N ILE A 14 -3.66 24.03 -14.19
CA ILE A 14 -2.56 24.99 -13.99
C ILE A 14 -3.05 26.43 -14.16
N SER A 15 -3.89 26.68 -15.16
CA SER A 15 -4.46 28.00 -15.41
C SER A 15 -5.30 28.47 -14.22
N GLN A 16 -6.17 27.59 -13.70
CA GLN A 16 -7.01 27.89 -12.55
C GLN A 16 -6.18 28.15 -11.29
N ALA A 17 -5.18 27.29 -11.02
CA ALA A 17 -4.31 27.43 -9.86
C ALA A 17 -3.44 28.69 -9.89
N ARG A 18 -3.11 29.23 -11.08
CA ARG A 18 -2.43 30.54 -11.19
C ARG A 18 -3.33 31.70 -10.77
N ILE A 19 -4.65 31.56 -10.93
CA ILE A 19 -5.65 32.58 -10.58
C ILE A 19 -6.03 32.46 -9.11
N THR A 20 -6.36 31.26 -8.64
CA THR A 20 -6.87 31.02 -7.28
C THR A 20 -5.76 30.80 -6.25
N GLN A 21 -4.52 30.58 -6.68
CA GLN A 21 -3.38 30.20 -5.84
C GLN A 21 -3.57 28.88 -5.07
N GLU A 22 -4.62 28.12 -5.36
CA GLU A 22 -4.87 26.81 -4.78
C GLU A 22 -4.05 25.74 -5.51
N LEU A 23 -3.02 25.22 -4.84
CA LEU A 23 -2.07 24.29 -5.44
C LEU A 23 -2.35 22.82 -5.15
N GLY A 24 -3.36 22.50 -4.31
CA GLY A 24 -3.63 21.13 -3.87
C GLY A 24 -3.86 20.16 -5.03
N THR A 25 -4.82 20.49 -5.89
CA THR A 25 -5.17 19.67 -7.06
C THR A 25 -4.03 19.56 -8.07
N VAL A 26 -3.25 20.63 -8.27
CA VAL A 26 -2.06 20.60 -9.16
C VAL A 26 -0.97 19.72 -8.56
N LYS A 27 -0.75 19.78 -7.25
CA LYS A 27 0.28 18.99 -6.55
C LYS A 27 -0.02 17.49 -6.60
N GLU A 28 -1.28 17.10 -6.65
CA GLU A 28 -1.69 15.70 -6.81
C GLU A 28 -1.47 15.18 -8.24
N HIS A 29 -1.83 15.97 -9.26
CA HIS A 29 -1.94 15.45 -10.64
C HIS A 29 -0.72 15.75 -11.51
N LEU A 30 -0.07 16.91 -11.31
CA LEU A 30 1.03 17.36 -12.16
C LEU A 30 2.29 16.48 -12.04
N PRO A 31 2.75 16.06 -10.83
CA PRO A 31 3.94 15.21 -10.71
C PRO A 31 3.77 13.83 -11.37
N ILE A 32 2.60 13.21 -11.23
CA ILE A 32 2.27 11.92 -11.87
C ILE A 32 2.34 12.09 -13.38
N TRP A 33 1.65 13.11 -13.91
CA TRP A 33 1.66 13.41 -15.33
C TRP A 33 3.07 13.65 -15.88
N MET A 34 3.91 14.38 -15.15
CA MET A 34 5.30 14.64 -15.54
C MET A 34 6.11 13.33 -15.66
N VAL A 35 5.96 12.43 -14.69
CA VAL A 35 6.66 11.14 -14.66
C VAL A 35 6.15 10.19 -15.75
N ASP A 36 4.85 10.17 -16.03
CA ASP A 36 4.30 9.39 -17.14
C ASP A 36 4.90 9.81 -18.50
N ARG A 37 5.11 11.12 -18.71
CA ARG A 37 5.78 11.63 -19.92
C ARG A 37 7.25 11.25 -19.97
N LEU A 38 7.91 11.15 -18.83
CA LEU A 38 9.28 10.64 -18.73
C LEU A 38 9.33 9.15 -19.07
N ALA A 39 8.46 8.33 -18.46
CA ALA A 39 8.37 6.88 -18.67
C ALA A 39 8.08 6.49 -20.12
N LYS A 40 7.27 7.28 -20.84
CA LYS A 40 7.01 7.08 -22.27
C LYS A 40 8.25 7.26 -23.15
N LYS A 41 9.24 8.06 -22.74
CA LYS A 41 10.48 8.30 -23.52
C LYS A 41 11.70 7.59 -22.94
N ARG A 42 11.66 7.12 -21.70
CA ARG A 42 12.76 6.48 -20.98
C ARG A 42 12.22 5.22 -20.32
N ASN A 43 12.91 4.10 -20.54
CA ASN A 43 12.52 2.84 -19.93
C ASN A 43 12.94 2.85 -18.45
N ILE A 44 12.09 3.44 -17.61
CA ILE A 44 12.26 3.55 -16.16
C ILE A 44 11.40 2.51 -15.46
N SER A 45 11.91 1.95 -14.37
CA SER A 45 11.17 1.03 -13.52
C SER A 45 10.07 1.74 -12.72
N GLU A 46 9.15 0.95 -12.16
CA GLU A 46 8.06 1.45 -11.31
C GLU A 46 8.60 2.06 -10.00
N ASP A 47 9.67 1.47 -9.44
CA ASP A 47 10.40 2.01 -8.29
C ASP A 47 10.99 3.40 -8.62
N GLU A 48 11.64 3.56 -9.78
CA GLU A 48 12.21 4.84 -10.23
C GLU A 48 11.15 5.90 -10.55
N SER A 49 10.00 5.47 -11.07
CA SER A 49 8.85 6.34 -11.33
C SER A 49 8.31 6.91 -10.02
N SER A 50 8.09 6.04 -9.03
CA SER A 50 7.62 6.44 -7.69
C SER A 50 8.61 7.38 -7.00
N GLU A 51 9.90 7.05 -7.05
CA GLU A 51 10.95 7.92 -6.50
C GLU A 51 11.00 9.28 -7.21
N MET A 52 10.74 9.34 -8.53
CA MET A 52 10.72 10.59 -9.28
C MET A 52 9.52 11.47 -8.91
N VAL A 53 8.34 10.87 -8.69
CA VAL A 53 7.16 11.61 -8.21
C VAL A 53 7.46 12.27 -6.86
N VAL A 54 8.05 11.53 -5.92
CA VAL A 54 8.45 12.05 -4.61
C VAL A 54 9.47 13.19 -4.75
N THR A 55 10.51 13.01 -5.56
CA THR A 55 11.50 14.07 -5.81
C THR A 55 10.86 15.34 -6.38
N ILE A 56 9.89 15.22 -7.29
CA ILE A 56 9.17 16.38 -7.84
C ILE A 56 8.33 17.06 -6.75
N LEU A 57 7.67 16.28 -5.89
CA LEU A 57 6.86 16.80 -4.79
C LEU A 57 7.69 17.59 -3.77
N GLU A 58 8.89 17.13 -3.44
CA GLU A 58 9.83 17.81 -2.53
C GLU A 58 10.24 19.19 -3.05
N VAL A 59 10.47 19.31 -4.36
CA VAL A 59 10.88 20.57 -4.99
C VAL A 59 9.70 21.32 -5.62
N PHE A 60 8.47 20.88 -5.39
CA PHE A 60 7.28 21.36 -6.11
C PHE A 60 7.08 22.86 -5.96
N SER A 61 7.23 23.41 -4.75
CA SER A 61 7.09 24.85 -4.49
C SER A 61 8.09 25.68 -5.30
N LYS A 62 9.37 25.28 -5.29
CA LYS A 62 10.44 25.94 -6.07
C LYS A 62 10.18 25.82 -7.56
N MET A 63 9.81 24.63 -8.03
CA MET A 63 9.48 24.36 -9.43
C MET A 63 8.27 25.19 -9.89
N TRP A 64 7.23 25.29 -9.07
CA TRP A 64 6.02 26.06 -9.35
C TRP A 64 6.33 27.54 -9.52
N ILE A 65 7.08 28.14 -8.58
CA ILE A 65 7.51 29.54 -8.67
C ILE A 65 8.29 29.80 -9.96
N LEU A 66 9.20 28.89 -10.34
CA LEU A 66 9.95 29.00 -11.60
C LEU A 66 9.04 28.90 -12.82
N SER A 67 7.97 28.10 -12.75
CA SER A 67 7.02 27.94 -13.84
C SER A 67 6.26 29.23 -14.18
N LEU A 68 6.07 30.13 -13.21
CA LEU A 68 5.33 31.38 -13.37
C LEU A 68 6.02 32.35 -14.34
N LYS A 69 7.33 32.20 -14.56
CA LYS A 69 8.10 32.98 -15.55
C LYS A 69 7.78 32.60 -16.99
N TYR A 70 7.09 31.47 -17.20
CA TYR A 70 6.73 30.98 -18.53
C TYR A 70 5.29 31.30 -18.87
N GLN A 71 5.07 31.70 -20.13
CA GLN A 71 3.73 31.81 -20.71
C GLN A 71 2.99 30.48 -20.58
N LEU A 72 1.68 30.54 -20.37
CA LEU A 72 0.84 29.37 -20.14
C LEU A 72 0.97 28.32 -21.27
N THR A 73 1.09 28.78 -22.51
CA THR A 73 1.30 27.96 -23.73
C THR A 73 2.60 27.14 -23.72
N HIS A 74 3.58 27.49 -22.89
CA HIS A 74 4.89 26.85 -22.79
C HIS A 74 5.14 26.19 -21.43
N VAL A 75 4.22 26.32 -20.46
CA VAL A 75 4.42 25.86 -19.08
C VAL A 75 4.53 24.33 -18.99
N LEU A 76 3.75 23.59 -19.79
CA LEU A 76 3.84 22.14 -19.84
C LEU A 76 5.19 21.67 -20.41
N GLY A 77 5.71 22.39 -21.41
CA GLY A 77 7.05 22.17 -21.94
C GLY A 77 8.14 22.39 -20.88
N PHE A 78 7.96 23.38 -20.00
CA PHE A 78 8.84 23.60 -18.85
C PHE A 78 8.81 22.40 -17.90
N PHE A 79 7.63 21.92 -17.48
CA PHE A 79 7.52 20.80 -16.55
C PHE A 79 8.11 19.49 -17.11
N VAL A 80 7.85 19.20 -18.39
CA VAL A 80 8.47 18.05 -19.07
C VAL A 80 9.99 18.22 -19.12
N THR A 81 10.49 19.41 -19.45
CA THR A 81 11.95 19.63 -19.47
C THR A 81 12.56 19.50 -18.07
N TYR A 82 11.84 19.96 -17.05
CA TYR A 82 12.25 19.91 -15.65
C TYR A 82 12.42 18.48 -15.16
N VAL A 83 11.42 17.60 -15.37
CA VAL A 83 11.51 16.19 -14.94
C VAL A 83 12.60 15.43 -15.68
N PHE A 84 12.81 15.69 -16.98
CA PHE A 84 13.90 15.08 -17.73
C PHE A 84 15.27 15.52 -17.22
N ASN A 85 15.41 16.78 -16.81
CA ASN A 85 16.65 17.28 -16.23
C ASN A 85 16.87 16.73 -14.82
N GLN A 86 15.83 16.60 -14.00
CA GLN A 86 15.92 15.98 -12.68
C GLN A 86 16.33 14.51 -12.79
N TYR A 87 15.69 13.76 -13.67
CA TYR A 87 16.10 12.40 -14.01
C TYR A 87 17.56 12.35 -14.45
N ARG A 88 17.96 13.14 -15.45
CA ARG A 88 19.34 13.14 -15.95
C ARG A 88 20.37 13.54 -14.89
N ASN A 89 20.06 14.48 -14.01
CA ASN A 89 20.94 14.90 -12.93
C ASN A 89 21.11 13.81 -11.87
N ARG A 90 20.04 13.06 -11.57
CA ARG A 90 20.09 11.87 -10.71
C ARG A 90 20.96 10.75 -11.28
N PHE A 91 20.95 10.54 -12.59
CA PHE A 91 21.84 9.57 -13.24
C PHE A 91 23.28 10.07 -13.40
N ARG A 92 23.51 11.38 -13.39
CA ARG A 92 24.86 11.98 -13.44
C ARG A 92 25.52 12.08 -12.08
N LYS A 93 24.74 12.31 -11.03
CA LYS A 93 25.18 12.24 -9.64
C LYS A 93 24.88 10.84 -9.12
N SER A 94 25.83 9.93 -9.26
CA SER A 94 25.86 8.67 -8.50
C SER A 94 26.06 8.86 -6.99
N GLU A 95 25.83 10.08 -6.50
CA GLU A 95 25.80 10.43 -5.09
C GLU A 95 24.36 10.70 -4.71
N ILE A 96 23.90 9.88 -3.76
CA ILE A 96 22.64 10.01 -3.06
C ILE A 96 22.58 11.46 -2.53
N PRO A 97 21.58 12.28 -2.90
CA PRO A 97 21.52 13.63 -2.38
C PRO A 97 21.38 13.58 -0.85
N GLU A 98 22.16 14.43 -0.17
CA GLU A 98 22.15 14.66 1.30
C GLU A 98 20.74 14.95 1.88
N SER A 99 19.72 15.18 1.04
CA SER A 99 18.32 15.28 1.47
C SER A 99 17.76 13.98 2.07
N GLY A 100 18.45 12.84 1.92
CA GLY A 100 18.13 11.60 2.63
C GLY A 100 18.24 11.72 4.16
N GLU A 101 19.02 12.68 4.68
CA GLU A 101 19.16 12.91 6.13
C GLU A 101 17.89 13.48 6.77
N LEU A 102 17.10 14.27 6.03
CA LEU A 102 15.85 14.83 6.56
C LEU A 102 14.77 13.74 6.75
N TYR A 103 14.75 12.73 5.86
CA TYR A 103 13.88 11.56 6.01
C TYR A 103 14.38 10.59 7.10
N LEU A 104 15.69 10.50 7.32
CA LEU A 104 16.27 9.73 8.43
C LEU A 104 15.89 10.33 9.80
N GLN A 105 15.77 11.65 9.91
CA GLN A 105 15.33 12.32 11.15
C GLN A 105 13.83 12.11 11.44
N LEU A 106 12.98 11.99 10.41
CA LEU A 106 11.56 11.63 10.58
C LEU A 106 11.35 10.14 10.95
N TRP A 107 12.38 9.30 10.81
CA TRP A 107 12.33 7.86 11.12
C TRP A 107 12.90 7.51 12.51
N ASN A 108 13.36 8.51 13.27
CA ASN A 108 13.84 8.37 14.65
C ASN A 108 12.72 8.46 15.71
N TYR A 109 11.45 8.52 15.30
CA TYR A 109 10.38 8.32 16.28
C TYR A 109 10.40 6.85 16.70
N GLU A 110 10.40 6.62 18.02
CA GLU A 110 10.21 5.29 18.63
C GLU A 110 8.89 4.62 18.20
N VAL A 111 8.03 5.38 17.52
CA VAL A 111 6.78 4.96 16.87
C VAL A 111 6.87 5.29 15.37
N PRO A 112 6.59 4.35 14.45
CA PRO A 112 6.66 4.61 13.02
C PRO A 112 5.75 5.79 12.61
N ALA A 113 6.35 6.81 11.98
CA ALA A 113 5.61 7.93 11.42
C ALA A 113 4.72 7.43 10.27
N ASN A 114 3.41 7.52 10.50
CA ASN A 114 2.27 6.98 9.76
C ASN A 114 1.84 5.56 10.20
N GLU A 115 1.02 5.51 11.26
CA GLU A 115 0.13 4.39 11.59
C GLU A 115 -1.13 4.35 10.70
N GLU A 116 -1.24 5.17 9.67
CA GLU A 116 -2.21 4.91 8.62
C GLU A 116 -1.63 3.82 7.70
N ASP A 117 -1.60 2.58 8.20
CA ASP A 117 -1.44 1.42 7.33
C ASP A 117 -2.66 1.48 6.40
N PRO A 118 -2.51 1.61 5.06
CA PRO A 118 -3.64 1.59 4.13
C PRO A 118 -4.46 0.29 4.22
N TYR A 119 -4.03 -0.66 5.04
CA TYR A 119 -4.79 -1.79 5.54
C TYR A 119 -6.01 -1.40 6.41
N GLU A 120 -5.93 -0.40 7.30
CA GLU A 120 -7.03 -0.04 8.21
C GLU A 120 -8.22 0.60 7.50
N GLU A 121 -7.97 1.49 6.54
CA GLU A 121 -9.01 2.11 5.73
C GLU A 121 -9.71 1.06 4.82
N LYS A 122 -8.91 0.11 4.31
CA LYS A 122 -9.41 -1.06 3.57
C LYS A 122 -10.22 -2.02 4.45
N LEU A 123 -9.87 -2.18 5.72
CA LEU A 123 -10.63 -3.00 6.69
C LEU A 123 -12.04 -2.43 6.93
N GLY A 124 -12.21 -1.11 6.92
CA GLY A 124 -13.50 -0.45 7.04
C GLY A 124 -14.48 -0.83 5.93
N LEU A 125 -14.06 -0.70 4.67
CA LEU A 125 -14.84 -1.10 3.49
C LEU A 125 -15.10 -2.61 3.46
N LEU A 126 -14.12 -3.42 3.89
CA LEU A 126 -14.26 -4.87 3.94
C LEU A 126 -15.31 -5.31 4.96
N LYS A 127 -15.36 -4.64 6.12
CA LYS A 127 -16.34 -4.89 7.18
C LYS A 127 -17.77 -4.65 6.69
N GLU A 128 -18.01 -3.54 6.00
CA GLU A 128 -19.33 -3.23 5.41
C GLU A 128 -19.74 -4.28 4.37
N LYS A 129 -18.80 -4.79 3.56
CA LYS A 129 -19.10 -5.81 2.56
C LYS A 129 -19.31 -7.20 3.14
N LEU A 130 -18.56 -7.57 4.18
CA LEU A 130 -18.79 -8.83 4.90
C LEU A 130 -20.23 -8.95 5.41
N GLU A 131 -20.88 -7.83 5.73
CA GLU A 131 -22.26 -7.80 6.22
C GLU A 131 -23.30 -8.06 5.13
N THR A 132 -22.95 -7.76 3.88
CA THR A 132 -23.83 -8.08 2.74
C THR A 132 -23.84 -9.57 2.42
N LEU A 133 -22.87 -10.33 2.94
CA LEU A 133 -22.78 -11.77 2.74
C LEU A 133 -23.68 -12.53 3.72
N PRO A 134 -24.13 -13.75 3.35
CA PRO A 134 -24.80 -14.64 4.28
C PRO A 134 -23.95 -14.87 5.54
N ALA A 135 -24.59 -14.89 6.72
CA ALA A 135 -23.90 -14.93 8.02
C ALA A 135 -22.87 -16.06 8.14
N LEU A 136 -23.18 -17.26 7.61
CA LEU A 136 -22.26 -18.40 7.62
C LEU A 136 -21.05 -18.19 6.69
N THR A 137 -21.26 -17.57 5.53
CA THR A 137 -20.18 -17.20 4.60
C THR A 137 -19.25 -16.17 5.23
N ALA A 138 -19.84 -15.13 5.85
CA ALA A 138 -19.09 -14.09 6.56
C ALA A 138 -18.27 -14.66 7.72
N LEU A 139 -18.83 -15.61 8.49
CA LEU A 139 -18.11 -16.32 9.56
C LEU A 139 -16.92 -17.12 9.05
N VAL A 140 -17.13 -17.90 7.99
CA VAL A 140 -16.06 -18.71 7.39
C VAL A 140 -14.91 -17.83 6.90
N LEU A 141 -15.20 -16.71 6.24
CA LEU A 141 -14.17 -15.76 5.81
C LEU A 141 -13.47 -15.10 7.00
N SER A 142 -14.23 -14.68 8.01
CA SER A 142 -13.68 -13.99 9.17
C SER A 142 -12.78 -14.91 10.01
N LEU A 143 -13.10 -16.20 10.12
CA LEU A 143 -12.23 -17.18 10.78
C LEU A 143 -11.01 -17.53 9.94
N GLN A 144 -11.15 -17.61 8.60
CA GLN A 144 -10.01 -17.94 7.74
C GLN A 144 -8.98 -16.81 7.71
N PHE A 145 -9.41 -15.55 7.69
CA PHE A 145 -8.56 -14.37 7.44
C PHE A 145 -8.47 -13.38 8.62
N ASP A 146 -8.94 -13.77 9.80
CA ASP A 146 -9.02 -12.91 11.00
C ASP A 146 -9.67 -11.54 10.76
N LEU A 147 -10.81 -11.55 10.06
CA LEU A 147 -11.52 -10.31 9.71
C LEU A 147 -12.38 -9.82 10.88
N PRO A 148 -12.54 -8.49 11.05
CA PRO A 148 -13.33 -7.92 12.13
C PRO A 148 -14.81 -8.31 11.99
N MET A 149 -15.36 -8.94 13.03
CA MET A 149 -16.77 -9.31 13.09
C MET A 149 -17.61 -8.22 13.77
N LYS A 150 -18.82 -7.96 13.27
CA LYS A 150 -19.86 -7.23 14.03
C LYS A 150 -20.41 -8.10 15.16
N GLN A 151 -21.08 -7.46 16.12
CA GLN A 151 -21.65 -8.10 17.31
C GLN A 151 -22.58 -9.27 16.97
N ASN A 152 -23.45 -9.12 15.96
CA ASN A 152 -24.38 -10.18 15.54
C ASN A 152 -23.64 -11.42 15.02
N THR A 153 -22.63 -11.23 14.17
CA THR A 153 -21.80 -12.32 13.63
C THR A 153 -21.03 -13.02 14.75
N ARG A 154 -20.50 -12.26 15.71
CA ARG A 154 -19.83 -12.81 16.90
C ARG A 154 -20.77 -13.61 17.79
N GLN A 155 -22.01 -13.13 17.99
CA GLN A 155 -23.04 -13.88 18.72
C GLN A 155 -23.42 -15.17 17.98
N TYR A 156 -23.49 -15.14 16.66
CA TYR A 156 -23.76 -16.34 15.87
C TYR A 156 -22.62 -17.37 15.97
N LEU A 157 -21.36 -16.92 15.98
CA LEU A 157 -20.21 -17.80 16.27
C LEU A 157 -20.31 -18.41 17.66
N LEU A 158 -20.59 -17.61 18.70
CA LEU A 158 -20.75 -18.09 20.07
C LEU A 158 -21.84 -19.16 20.16
N TRP A 159 -22.97 -18.95 19.50
CA TRP A 159 -24.04 -19.92 19.42
C TRP A 159 -23.59 -21.21 18.75
N LYS A 160 -22.87 -21.14 17.62
CA LYS A 160 -22.31 -22.31 16.93
C LYS A 160 -21.29 -23.08 17.76
N LEU A 161 -20.40 -22.39 18.46
CA LEU A 161 -19.43 -23.05 19.34
C LEU A 161 -20.13 -23.84 20.46
N ARG A 162 -21.18 -23.26 21.07
CA ARG A 162 -21.98 -23.92 22.10
C ARG A 162 -22.77 -25.11 21.54
N GLU A 163 -23.39 -24.94 20.38
CA GLU A 163 -24.11 -26.01 19.68
C GLU A 163 -23.20 -27.22 19.39
N ASN A 164 -21.93 -26.97 19.08
CA ASN A 164 -20.93 -28.00 18.81
C ASN A 164 -20.16 -28.48 20.06
N HIS A 165 -20.62 -28.13 21.26
CA HIS A 165 -19.99 -28.49 22.55
C HIS A 165 -18.49 -28.12 22.63
N LEU A 166 -18.10 -27.00 22.02
CA LEU A 166 -16.76 -26.46 22.12
C LEU A 166 -16.68 -25.47 23.27
N ASP A 167 -15.56 -25.52 24.02
CA ASP A 167 -15.24 -24.53 25.04
C ASP A 167 -14.97 -23.18 24.36
N THR A 168 -15.86 -22.22 24.61
CA THR A 168 -15.78 -20.88 24.03
C THR A 168 -14.54 -20.13 24.51
N ASP A 169 -14.20 -20.24 25.78
CA ASP A 169 -13.09 -19.49 26.37
C ASP A 169 -11.76 -20.03 25.84
N CYS A 170 -11.67 -21.36 25.72
CA CYS A 170 -10.53 -21.99 25.09
C CYS A 170 -10.37 -21.59 23.62
N PHE A 171 -11.46 -21.58 22.84
CA PHE A 171 -11.43 -21.19 21.43
C PHE A 171 -10.97 -19.74 21.23
N PHE A 172 -11.52 -18.79 22.00
CA PHE A 172 -11.14 -17.38 21.86
C PHE A 172 -9.72 -17.09 22.35
N ARG A 173 -9.25 -17.82 23.38
CA ARG A 173 -7.85 -17.74 23.82
C ARG A 173 -6.90 -18.22 22.73
N GLU A 174 -7.15 -19.39 22.15
CA GLU A 174 -6.34 -19.93 21.04
C GLU A 174 -6.33 -18.98 19.84
N TRP A 175 -7.48 -18.37 19.54
CA TRP A 175 -7.57 -17.38 18.47
C TRP A 175 -6.69 -16.15 18.76
N GLU A 176 -6.75 -15.59 19.97
CA GLU A 176 -5.93 -14.44 20.34
C GLU A 176 -4.43 -14.77 20.38
N GLU A 177 -4.06 -15.97 20.83
CA GLU A 177 -2.67 -16.46 20.77
C GLU A 177 -2.15 -16.48 19.33
N ARG A 178 -2.90 -17.06 18.38
CA ARG A 178 -2.56 -17.05 16.95
C ARG A 178 -2.42 -15.63 16.39
N ARG A 179 -3.30 -14.72 16.80
CA ARG A 179 -3.24 -13.31 16.40
C ARG A 179 -1.97 -12.63 16.90
N ASN A 180 -1.59 -12.88 18.14
CA ASN A 180 -0.36 -12.33 18.72
C ASN A 180 0.88 -12.91 18.02
N GLU A 181 0.93 -14.22 17.77
CA GLU A 181 2.02 -14.84 17.01
C GLU A 181 2.17 -14.25 15.61
N GLN A 182 1.05 -14.01 14.91
CA GLN A 182 1.08 -13.41 13.59
C GLN A 182 1.53 -11.94 13.64
N ARG A 183 1.04 -11.15 14.60
CA ARG A 183 1.47 -9.76 14.82
C ARG A 183 2.97 -9.68 15.08
N GLU A 184 3.50 -10.53 15.98
CA GLU A 184 4.94 -10.61 16.25
C GLU A 184 5.73 -11.00 14.99
N MET A 185 5.26 -11.97 14.22
CA MET A 185 5.90 -12.37 12.96
C MET A 185 5.93 -11.23 11.96
N ILE A 186 4.81 -10.53 11.75
CA ILE A 186 4.72 -9.37 10.86
C ILE A 186 5.66 -8.27 11.34
N GLN A 187 5.70 -7.97 12.64
CA GLN A 187 6.59 -6.97 13.21
C GLN A 187 8.06 -7.31 12.95
N ARG A 188 8.48 -8.57 13.19
CA ARG A 188 9.85 -9.03 12.90
C ARG A 188 10.20 -8.88 11.41
N LEU A 189 9.27 -9.21 10.51
CA LEU A 189 9.46 -9.06 9.06
C LEU A 189 9.56 -7.58 8.65
N THR A 190 8.71 -6.71 9.20
CA THR A 190 8.75 -5.27 8.98
C THR A 190 10.09 -4.68 9.45
N VAL A 191 10.58 -5.07 10.62
CA VAL A 191 11.91 -4.65 11.13
C VAL A 191 13.03 -5.03 10.16
N MET A 192 13.00 -6.24 9.59
CA MET A 192 13.99 -6.66 8.60
C MET A 192 13.90 -5.85 7.29
N ILE A 193 12.69 -5.57 6.80
CA ILE A 193 12.48 -4.71 5.63
C ILE A 193 13.03 -3.31 5.89
N THR A 194 12.76 -2.74 7.06
CA THR A 194 13.29 -1.45 7.50
C THR A 194 14.81 -1.45 7.57
N ARG A 195 15.42 -2.51 8.14
CA ARG A 195 16.88 -2.67 8.20
C ARG A 195 17.52 -2.64 6.81
N TYR A 196 16.98 -3.39 5.85
CA TYR A 196 17.52 -3.40 4.49
C TYR A 196 17.24 -2.11 3.73
N THR A 197 16.11 -1.46 4.01
CA THR A 197 15.81 -0.12 3.50
C THR A 197 16.86 0.89 3.98
N ARG A 198 17.20 0.89 5.28
CA ARG A 198 18.28 1.72 5.83
C ARG A 198 19.63 1.42 5.17
N LYS A 199 19.98 0.14 4.98
CA LYS A 199 21.23 -0.24 4.30
C LYS A 199 21.29 0.18 2.84
N LEU A 200 20.16 0.27 2.14
CA LEU A 200 20.10 0.81 0.78
C LEU A 200 20.40 2.31 0.73
N TYR A 201 19.95 3.06 1.73
CA TYR A 201 20.22 4.50 1.85
C TYR A 201 21.67 4.79 2.27
N GLU A 202 22.22 3.99 3.20
CA GLU A 202 23.59 4.17 3.69
C GLU A 202 24.68 3.70 2.70
N CYS A 203 24.34 2.86 1.71
CA CYS A 203 25.32 2.21 0.86
C CYS A 203 25.47 2.89 -0.51
N THR A 204 26.67 3.42 -0.76
CA THR A 204 27.06 4.05 -2.04
C THR A 204 27.61 3.04 -3.07
N ASP A 205 28.03 1.85 -2.63
CA ASP A 205 28.50 0.77 -3.52
C ASP A 205 27.33 0.13 -4.28
N ALA A 206 27.37 0.22 -5.62
CA ALA A 206 26.32 -0.26 -6.51
C ALA A 206 26.06 -1.79 -6.40
N ASN A 207 27.10 -2.59 -6.22
CA ASN A 207 26.98 -4.05 -6.13
C ASN A 207 26.33 -4.45 -4.80
N ARG A 208 26.76 -3.83 -3.69
CA ARG A 208 26.16 -4.06 -2.37
C ARG A 208 24.73 -3.54 -2.30
N ARG A 209 24.45 -2.39 -2.90
CA ARG A 209 23.10 -1.81 -2.99
C ARG A 209 22.16 -2.73 -3.79
N SER A 210 22.61 -3.31 -4.90
CA SER A 210 21.85 -4.33 -5.64
C SER A 210 21.54 -5.56 -4.78
N TRP A 211 22.51 -6.05 -4.01
CA TRP A 211 22.31 -7.17 -3.10
C TRP A 211 21.30 -6.85 -1.98
N TYR A 212 21.42 -5.69 -1.33
CA TYR A 212 20.45 -5.25 -0.31
C TYR A 212 19.04 -5.10 -0.88
N GLY A 213 18.91 -4.64 -2.13
CA GLY A 213 17.62 -4.56 -2.84
C GLY A 213 16.98 -5.92 -3.01
N LYS A 214 17.76 -6.94 -3.41
CA LYS A 214 17.27 -8.33 -3.50
C LYS A 214 16.84 -8.86 -2.14
N GLN A 215 17.61 -8.61 -1.08
CA GLN A 215 17.24 -9.04 0.28
C GLN A 215 15.94 -8.36 0.75
N LYS A 216 15.81 -7.03 0.58
CA LYS A 216 14.56 -6.31 0.88
C LYS A 216 13.35 -6.94 0.19
N LYS A 217 13.46 -7.25 -1.12
CA LYS A 217 12.38 -7.92 -1.89
C LYS A 217 12.00 -9.28 -1.31
N ILE A 218 12.97 -10.10 -0.88
CA ILE A 218 12.70 -11.39 -0.22
C ILE A 218 11.90 -11.19 1.07
N TRP A 219 12.27 -10.21 1.90
CA TRP A 219 11.57 -9.94 3.16
C TRP A 219 10.18 -9.35 2.95
N MET A 220 9.99 -8.48 1.96
CA MET A 220 8.67 -7.98 1.56
C MET A 220 7.75 -9.13 1.10
N LEU A 221 8.27 -10.05 0.29
CA LEU A 221 7.52 -11.24 -0.13
C LEU A 221 7.12 -12.12 1.05
N ARG A 222 8.02 -12.30 2.03
CA ARG A 222 7.72 -13.03 3.27
C ARG A 222 6.64 -12.32 4.10
N ARG A 223 6.67 -11.00 4.20
CA ARG A 223 5.64 -10.20 4.90
C ARG A 223 4.28 -10.34 4.23
N SER A 224 4.20 -10.21 2.91
CA SER A 224 2.96 -10.43 2.15
C SER A 224 2.39 -11.83 2.41
N ARG A 225 3.22 -12.89 2.29
CA ARG A 225 2.77 -14.26 2.59
C ARG A 225 2.33 -14.47 4.04
N ALA A 226 2.88 -13.72 4.98
CA ALA A 226 2.50 -13.81 6.40
C ALA A 226 1.14 -13.13 6.66
N LEU A 227 0.86 -12.04 5.95
CA LEU A 227 -0.46 -11.39 5.95
C LEU A 227 -1.51 -12.30 5.31
N ASP A 228 -1.18 -12.99 4.21
CA ASP A 228 -2.09 -13.88 3.49
C ASP A 228 -2.27 -15.27 4.14
N ARG A 229 -1.76 -15.46 5.36
CA ARG A 229 -1.78 -16.76 6.02
C ARG A 229 -3.13 -17.00 6.68
N SER A 230 -3.74 -18.13 6.36
CA SER A 230 -4.98 -18.55 7.02
C SER A 230 -4.80 -18.78 8.52
N PHE A 231 -5.68 -18.18 9.33
CA PHE A 231 -5.68 -18.33 10.78
C PHE A 231 -6.15 -19.71 11.23
N PHE A 232 -7.33 -20.11 10.77
CA PHE A 232 -7.87 -21.44 11.00
C PHE A 232 -7.86 -22.23 9.69
N SER A 233 -7.54 -23.51 9.79
CA SER A 233 -7.67 -24.45 8.68
C SER A 233 -9.14 -24.73 8.39
N GLU A 234 -9.43 -25.17 7.16
CA GLU A 234 -10.79 -25.59 6.77
C GLU A 234 -11.38 -26.65 7.70
N ARG A 235 -10.52 -27.50 8.30
CA ARG A 235 -10.92 -28.51 9.28
C ARG A 235 -11.39 -27.87 10.58
N GLU A 236 -10.63 -26.92 11.09
CA GLU A 236 -10.92 -26.24 12.35
C GLU A 236 -12.19 -25.41 12.21
N ILE A 237 -12.35 -24.70 11.08
CA ILE A 237 -13.56 -23.95 10.77
C ILE A 237 -14.77 -24.89 10.66
N ALA A 238 -14.63 -26.01 9.94
CA ALA A 238 -15.68 -27.02 9.82
C ALA A 238 -16.13 -27.55 11.21
N LYS A 239 -15.16 -27.84 12.09
CA LYS A 239 -15.42 -28.29 13.46
C LYS A 239 -16.11 -27.19 14.30
N ALA A 240 -15.63 -25.96 14.22
CA ALA A 240 -16.16 -24.83 14.97
C ALA A 240 -17.61 -24.48 14.58
N LEU A 241 -17.93 -24.59 13.29
CA LEU A 241 -19.24 -24.21 12.75
C LEU A 241 -20.23 -25.37 12.61
N GLY A 242 -19.78 -26.62 12.84
CA GLY A 242 -20.64 -27.81 12.73
C GLY A 242 -21.02 -28.13 11.28
N ILE A 243 -20.14 -27.82 10.33
CA ILE A 243 -20.36 -28.02 8.89
C ILE A 243 -19.29 -28.91 8.28
N THR A 244 -19.51 -29.40 7.05
CA THR A 244 -18.50 -30.20 6.35
C THR A 244 -17.38 -29.32 5.79
N ARG A 245 -16.16 -29.89 5.64
CA ARG A 245 -15.06 -29.19 4.94
C ARG A 245 -15.43 -28.77 3.51
N LYS A 246 -16.26 -29.55 2.82
CA LYS A 246 -16.78 -29.21 1.48
C LYS A 246 -17.64 -27.95 1.53
N ALA A 247 -18.50 -27.82 2.54
CA ALA A 247 -19.30 -26.62 2.76
C ALA A 247 -18.38 -25.40 3.03
N VAL A 248 -17.36 -25.56 3.87
CA VAL A 248 -16.36 -24.49 4.11
C VAL A 248 -15.72 -24.02 2.80
N ARG A 249 -15.26 -24.94 1.94
CA ARG A 249 -14.67 -24.60 0.64
C ARG A 249 -15.63 -23.84 -0.28
N ASN A 250 -16.88 -24.30 -0.35
CA ASN A 250 -17.89 -23.65 -1.18
C ASN A 250 -18.16 -22.22 -0.69
N LEU A 251 -18.31 -22.05 0.63
CA LEU A 251 -18.52 -20.75 1.26
C LEU A 251 -17.31 -19.83 1.06
N LEU A 252 -16.08 -20.33 1.21
CA LEU A 252 -14.86 -19.58 0.90
C LEU A 252 -14.82 -19.16 -0.57
N SER A 253 -15.13 -20.06 -1.50
CA SER A 253 -15.13 -19.76 -2.93
C SER A 253 -16.16 -18.69 -3.29
N GLN A 254 -17.39 -18.83 -2.77
CA GLN A 254 -18.47 -17.87 -2.99
C GLN A 254 -18.13 -16.51 -2.38
N GLY A 255 -17.70 -16.50 -1.11
CA GLY A 255 -17.33 -15.28 -0.40
C GLY A 255 -16.15 -14.56 -1.06
N LYS A 256 -15.13 -15.30 -1.50
CA LYS A 256 -14.00 -14.73 -2.26
C LYS A 256 -14.44 -14.13 -3.59
N HIS A 257 -15.35 -14.80 -4.30
CA HIS A 257 -15.86 -14.29 -5.57
C HIS A 257 -16.63 -12.97 -5.40
N GLU A 258 -17.49 -12.89 -4.38
CA GLU A 258 -18.23 -11.66 -4.06
C GLU A 258 -17.31 -10.52 -3.61
N LEU A 259 -16.30 -10.81 -2.79
CA LEU A 259 -15.31 -9.81 -2.36
C LEU A 259 -14.43 -9.31 -3.53
N ARG A 260 -14.05 -10.18 -4.47
CA ARG A 260 -13.30 -9.80 -5.68
C ARG A 260 -14.05 -8.83 -6.59
N LYS A 261 -15.39 -8.85 -6.59
CA LYS A 261 -16.21 -7.91 -7.39
C LYS A 261 -16.11 -6.48 -6.87
N VAL A 262 -15.75 -6.29 -5.59
CA VAL A 262 -15.68 -4.98 -4.93
C VAL A 262 -14.25 -4.43 -4.88
N GLY A 263 -13.24 -5.30 -4.83
CA GLY A 263 -11.86 -4.89 -4.96
C GLY A 263 -10.99 -6.07 -5.34
N LYS A 264 -10.35 -6.01 -6.51
CA LYS A 264 -9.40 -7.03 -6.98
C LYS A 264 -8.23 -7.22 -6.00
N ASP A 265 -7.92 -6.21 -5.19
CA ASP A 265 -6.74 -6.18 -4.33
C ASP A 265 -6.99 -6.60 -2.87
N LEU A 266 -8.25 -6.66 -2.41
CA LEU A 266 -8.57 -6.94 -0.99
C LEU A 266 -8.34 -8.40 -0.59
N LEU A 267 -8.26 -9.32 -1.57
CA LEU A 267 -7.96 -10.75 -1.37
C LEU A 267 -6.56 -11.13 -1.84
N HIS A 268 -5.76 -10.16 -2.29
CA HIS A 268 -4.32 -10.35 -2.54
C HIS A 268 -3.47 -9.94 -1.32
N SER A 269 -4.14 -9.47 -0.27
CA SER A 269 -3.59 -9.13 1.05
C SER A 269 -4.28 -9.90 2.20
N ALA A 270 -4.93 -11.03 1.90
CA ALA A 270 -5.58 -11.96 2.83
C ALA A 270 -5.48 -13.43 2.35
#